data_AF-A0A7K6WI64-F1
#
_entry.id   AF-A0A7K6WI64-F1
#
_cell.length_a   1.000
_cell.length_b   1.000
_cell.length_c   1.000
_cell.angle_alpha   90.00
_cell.angle_beta   90.00
_cell.angle_gamma   90.00
#
_symmetry.space_group_name_H-M   'P 1'
#
loop_
_entity.id
_entity.type
_entity.pdbx_description
1 polymer ?
#
loop_
_entity_poly.entity_id
_entity_poly.type
_entity_poly.pdbx_seq_one_letter_code
_entity_poly.pdbx_strand_id
1 'polypeptide(L)'
;SQVMKLRKLAQQVANCRQCLERSTVLINQAEHILKENDHARFLQTARNVAERVAMATASSQVLIPDINFNDAFENFALDFSREKKLLEGLDYLT
;
A
#
# COMPACT_ATOMS: atom_id res chain seq x y z
N SER A 1 -5.74 -14.13 -13.26
CA SER A 1 -5.15 -13.49 -14.45
C SER A 1 -4.44 -12.19 -14.06
N GLN A 2 -3.48 -11.73 -14.88
CA GLN A 2 -2.71 -10.49 -14.66
C GLN A 2 -3.59 -9.24 -14.45
N VAL A 3 -4.72 -9.16 -15.17
CA VAL A 3 -5.71 -8.09 -15.05
C VAL A 3 -6.30 -7.98 -13.64
N MET A 4 -6.57 -9.12 -12.98
CA MET A 4 -7.10 -9.14 -11.61
C MET A 4 -6.04 -8.66 -10.60
N LYS A 5 -4.76 -9.03 -10.80
CA LYS A 5 -3.65 -8.56 -9.96
C LYS A 5 -3.47 -7.03 -10.08
N LEU A 6 -3.49 -6.49 -11.30
CA LEU A 6 -3.42 -5.05 -11.55
C LEU A 6 -4.59 -4.27 -10.93
N ARG A 7 -5.81 -4.79 -11.01
CA ARG A 7 -6.99 -4.17 -10.37
C ARG A 7 -6.86 -4.13 -8.85
N LYS A 8 -6.43 -5.23 -8.22
CA LYS A 8 -6.18 -5.26 -6.77
C LYS A 8 -5.12 -4.25 -6.34
N LEU A 9 -4.02 -4.16 -7.09
CA LEU A 9 -2.96 -3.17 -6.83
C LEU A 9 -3.48 -1.74 -6.95
N ALA A 10 -4.23 -1.42 -8.01
CA ALA A 10 -4.81 -0.09 -8.19
C ALA A 10 -5.76 0.28 -7.03
N GLN A 11 -6.58 -0.66 -6.57
CA GLN A 11 -7.45 -0.45 -5.42
C GLN A 11 -6.66 -0.22 -4.13
N GLN A 12 -5.59 -0.98 -3.89
CA GLN A 12 -4.71 -0.77 -2.74
C GLN A 12 -4.06 0.62 -2.77
N VAL A 13 -3.55 1.05 -3.93
CA VAL A 13 -2.99 2.40 -4.10
C VAL A 13 -4.03 3.48 -3.81
N ALA A 14 -5.28 3.31 -4.27
CA ALA A 14 -6.37 4.23 -3.97
C ALA A 14 -6.68 4.30 -2.46
N ASN A 15 -6.73 3.14 -1.79
CA ASN A 15 -6.96 3.07 -0.35
C ASN A 15 -5.83 3.74 0.44
N CYS A 16 -4.56 3.52 0.05
CA CYS A 16 -3.40 4.18 0.67
C CYS A 16 -3.49 5.71 0.52
N ARG A 17 -3.82 6.21 -0.67
CA ARG A 17 -3.98 7.66 -0.92
C ARG A 17 -5.07 8.25 -0.04
N GLN A 18 -6.23 7.59 0.04
CA GLN A 18 -7.33 8.04 0.89
C GLN A 18 -6.94 8.05 2.38
N CYS A 19 -6.18 7.05 2.84
CA CYS A 19 -5.68 7.01 4.21
C CYS A 19 -4.72 8.18 4.51
N LEU A 20 -3.83 8.51 3.56
CA LEU A 20 -2.92 9.64 3.68
C LEU A 20 -3.69 10.96 3.76
N GLU A 21 -4.68 11.19 2.88
CA GLU A 21 -5.51 12.39 2.91
C GLU A 21 -6.24 12.56 4.25
N ARG A 22 -6.83 11.47 4.78
CA ARG A 22 -7.47 11.48 6.10
C ARG A 22 -6.49 11.79 7.22
N SER A 23 -5.27 11.26 7.14
CA SER A 23 -4.21 11.52 8.12
C SER A 23 -3.76 12.97 8.09
N THR A 24 -3.61 13.57 6.90
CA THR A 24 -3.30 15.00 6.74
C THR A 24 -4.36 15.88 7.40
N VAL A 25 -5.65 15.56 7.24
CA VAL A 25 -6.73 16.30 7.92
C VAL A 25 -6.59 16.22 9.44
N LEU A 26 -6.29 15.04 9.99
CA LEU A 26 -6.11 14.86 11.44
C LEU A 26 -4.87 15.61 11.96
N ILE A 27 -3.78 15.64 11.20
CA ILE A 27 -2.57 16.41 11.55
C ILE A 27 -2.89 17.90 11.60
N ASN A 28 -3.54 18.44 10.56
CA ASN A 28 -3.93 19.85 10.52
C ASN A 28 -4.88 20.22 11.68
N GLN A 29 -5.79 19.30 12.04
CA GLN A 29 -6.68 19.49 13.20
C GLN A 29 -5.88 19.52 14.51
N ALA A 30 -4.93 18.60 14.69
CA ALA A 30 -4.05 18.58 15.86
C ALA A 30 -3.23 19.88 15.96
N GLU A 31 -2.66 20.36 14.86
CA GLU A 31 -1.93 21.63 14.82
C GLU A 31 -2.80 22.84 15.20
N HIS A 32 -4.07 22.84 14.78
CA HIS A 32 -5.01 23.90 15.15
C HIS A 32 -5.37 23.86 16.63
N ILE A 33 -5.56 22.66 17.21
CA ILE A 33 -5.88 22.49 18.64
C ILE A 33 -4.81 23.11 19.53
N LEU A 34 -3.53 23.02 19.13
CA LEU A 34 -2.42 23.62 19.89
C LEU A 34 -2.51 25.15 20.02
N LYS A 35 -3.36 25.80 19.20
CA LYS A 35 -3.62 27.24 19.23
C LYS A 35 -4.88 27.61 20.03
N GLU A 36 -5.63 26.62 20.52
CA GLU A 36 -6.86 26.85 21.28
C GLU A 36 -6.53 27.33 22.70
N ASN A 37 -7.03 28.51 23.05
CA ASN A 37 -6.77 29.13 24.37
C ASN A 37 -7.83 28.75 25.42
N ASP A 38 -8.98 28.27 24.98
CA ASP A 38 -10.07 27.82 25.84
C ASP A 38 -9.85 26.37 26.27
N HIS A 39 -9.69 26.15 27.57
CA HIS A 39 -9.32 24.85 28.12
C HIS A 39 -10.39 23.77 27.85
N ALA A 40 -11.68 24.11 27.93
CA ALA A 40 -12.76 23.15 27.74
C ALA A 40 -12.84 22.72 26.26
N ARG A 41 -12.73 23.68 25.34
CA ARG A 41 -12.69 23.42 23.90
C ARG A 41 -11.42 22.68 23.47
N PHE A 42 -10.28 22.99 24.07
CA PHE A 42 -9.04 22.25 23.88
C PHE A 42 -9.23 20.77 24.23
N LEU A 43 -9.69 20.49 25.46
CA LEU A 43 -9.86 19.11 25.95
C LEU A 43 -10.87 18.32 25.10
N GLN A 44 -11.98 18.95 24.71
CA GLN A 44 -12.99 18.30 23.88
C GLN A 44 -12.44 17.94 22.50
N THR A 45 -11.82 18.90 21.82
CA THR A 45 -11.29 18.70 20.47
C THR A 45 -10.10 17.73 20.48
N ALA A 46 -9.23 17.81 21.48
CA ALA A 46 -8.10 16.90 21.65
C ALA A 46 -8.55 15.44 21.82
N ARG A 47 -9.60 15.19 22.62
CA ARG A 47 -10.18 13.84 22.76
C ARG A 47 -10.75 13.34 21.43
N ASN A 48 -11.48 14.18 20.71
CA ASN A 48 -12.06 13.80 19.42
C ASN A 48 -10.99 13.40 18.40
N VAL A 49 -9.91 14.20 18.31
CA VAL A 49 -8.79 13.87 17.40
C VAL A 49 -8.07 12.61 17.84
N ALA A 50 -7.82 12.42 19.14
CA ALA A 50 -7.19 11.21 19.65
C ALA A 50 -8.02 9.94 19.34
N GLU A 51 -9.34 10.00 19.51
CA GLU A 51 -10.26 8.91 19.18
C GLU A 51 -10.23 8.60 17.67
N ARG A 52 -10.28 9.64 16.83
CA ARG A 52 -10.24 9.47 15.37
C ARG A 52 -8.88 8.94 14.88
N VAL A 53 -7.78 9.33 15.52
CA VAL A 53 -6.45 8.76 15.25
C VAL A 53 -6.43 7.29 15.63
N ALA A 54 -6.91 6.92 16.82
CA ALA A 54 -6.98 5.52 17.25
C ALA A 54 -7.81 4.65 16.29
N MET A 55 -8.97 5.15 15.83
CA MET A 55 -9.80 4.47 14.83
C MET A 55 -9.07 4.33 13.49
N ALA A 56 -8.41 5.39 13.01
CA ALA A 56 -7.62 5.34 11.79
C ALA A 56 -6.49 4.30 11.89
N THR A 57 -5.75 4.27 13.00
CA THR A 57 -4.68 3.31 13.26
C THR A 57 -5.21 1.87 13.31
N ALA A 58 -6.36 1.62 13.95
CA ALA A 58 -6.98 0.30 13.99
C ALA A 58 -7.43 -0.16 12.59
N SER A 59 -7.94 0.75 11.76
CA SER A 59 -8.34 0.47 10.37
C SER A 59 -7.16 0.21 9.43
N SER A 60 -5.93 0.56 9.85
CA SER A 60 -4.70 0.47 9.06
C SER A 60 -4.27 -0.96 8.74
N GLN A 61 -4.88 -1.99 9.35
CA GLN A 61 -4.68 -3.39 8.93
C GLN A 61 -5.08 -3.63 7.45
N VAL A 62 -5.84 -2.72 6.83
CA VAL A 62 -6.15 -2.68 5.39
C VAL A 62 -4.95 -2.21 4.52
N LEU A 63 -3.90 -1.63 5.13
CA LEU A 63 -2.70 -1.17 4.42
C LEU A 63 -1.62 -2.25 4.27
N ILE A 64 -1.80 -3.43 4.87
CA ILE A 64 -0.91 -4.55 4.64
C ILE A 64 -1.24 -5.12 3.26
N PRO A 65 -0.31 -5.12 2.30
CA PRO A 65 -0.61 -5.68 0.99
C PRO A 65 -0.91 -7.18 1.12
N ASP A 66 -2.11 -7.62 0.75
CA ASP A 66 -2.47 -9.05 0.55
C ASP A 66 -1.64 -9.74 -0.54
N ILE A 67 -0.60 -9.08 -1.07
CA ILE A 67 0.27 -9.61 -2.11
C ILE A 67 1.28 -10.52 -1.41
N ASN A 68 1.04 -11.83 -1.49
CA ASN A 68 2.09 -12.81 -1.25
C ASN A 68 3.22 -12.54 -2.25
N PHE A 69 4.30 -11.93 -1.79
CA PHE A 69 5.45 -11.60 -2.63
C PHE A 69 6.06 -12.83 -3.31
N ASN A 70 5.90 -14.03 -2.73
CA ASN A 70 6.35 -15.27 -3.36
C ASN A 70 5.58 -15.56 -4.67
N ASP A 71 4.26 -15.37 -4.71
CA ASP A 71 3.42 -15.61 -5.91
C ASP A 71 3.65 -14.59 -7.06
N ALA A 72 4.30 -13.46 -6.77
CA ALA A 72 4.56 -12.41 -7.75
C ALA A 72 5.77 -12.73 -8.63
N PHE A 73 6.72 -13.53 -8.14
CA PHE A 73 7.99 -13.81 -8.80
C PHE A 73 8.15 -15.25 -9.30
N GLU A 74 7.30 -16.20 -8.87
CA GLU A 74 7.32 -17.58 -9.40
C GLU A 74 7.07 -17.67 -10.92
N ASN A 75 6.49 -16.63 -11.53
CA ASN A 75 6.23 -16.58 -12.98
C ASN A 75 7.33 -15.88 -13.80
N PHE A 76 8.43 -15.43 -13.18
CA PHE A 76 9.63 -14.95 -13.88
C PHE A 76 10.57 -16.12 -14.22
N ALA A 77 10.04 -17.19 -14.80
CA ALA A 77 10.87 -18.22 -15.41
C ALA A 77 11.44 -17.66 -16.72
N LEU A 78 12.77 -17.55 -16.82
CA LEU A 78 13.44 -17.22 -18.07
C LEU A 78 13.16 -18.36 -19.08
N ASP A 79 12.44 -18.03 -20.16
CA ASP A 79 12.19 -18.99 -21.24
C ASP A 79 13.40 -19.04 -22.18
N PHE A 80 14.29 -20.00 -21.92
CA PHE A 80 15.46 -20.28 -22.75
C PHE A 80 15.15 -21.22 -23.92
N SER A 81 13.88 -21.54 -24.21
CA SER A 81 13.54 -22.52 -25.25
C SER A 81 14.03 -22.08 -26.63
N ARG A 82 14.03 -20.77 -26.90
CA ARG A 82 14.59 -20.20 -28.12
C ARG A 82 16.10 -20.39 -28.18
N GLU A 83 16.83 -19.98 -27.15
CA GLU A 83 18.28 -20.12 -27.04
C GLU A 83 18.72 -21.58 -27.11
N LYS A 84 17.99 -22.49 -26.44
CA LYS A 84 18.22 -23.93 -26.48
C LYS A 84 18.10 -24.49 -27.90
N LYS A 85 17.04 -24.10 -28.63
CA LYS A 85 16.83 -24.55 -30.02
C LYS A 85 17.90 -24.02 -30.99
N LEU A 86 18.39 -22.80 -30.74
CA LEU A 86 19.52 -22.23 -31.48
C LEU A 86 20.81 -23.02 -31.22
N LEU A 87 21.08 -23.37 -29.96
CA LEU A 87 22.23 -24.19 -29.57
C LEU A 87 22.18 -25.61 -30.14
N GLU A 88 21.01 -26.26 -30.14
CA GLU A 88 20.81 -27.60 -30.72
C GLU A 88 21.03 -27.63 -32.24
N GLY A 89 20.82 -26.50 -32.93
CA GLY A 89 21.05 -26.36 -34.37
C GLY A 89 22.50 -26.05 -34.73
N LEU A 90 23.36 -25.82 -33.75
CA LEU A 90 24.79 -25.61 -33.97
C LEU A 90 25.50 -26.96 -33.79
N ASP A 91 25.95 -27.52 -34.90
CA ASP A 91 26.60 -28.83 -34.98
C ASP A 91 28.04 -28.77 -34.39
N TYR A 92 28.13 -28.55 -33.08
CA TYR A 92 29.41 -28.42 -32.36
C TYR A 92 29.92 -29.76 -31.76
N LEU A 93 29.22 -30.86 -32.03
CA LEU A 93 29.58 -32.22 -31.62
C LEU A 93 29.40 -33.18 -32.81
N THR A 94 30.28 -33.07 -33.79
CA THR A 94 30.71 -34.23 -34.60
C THR A 94 32.16 -34.55 -34.28
#